data_AF-A0A7J6A2E3-F1
#
_entry.id   AF-A0A7J6A2E3-F1
#
_cell.length_a   1.000
_cell.length_b   1.000
_cell.length_c   1.000
_cell.angle_alpha   90.00
_cell.angle_beta   90.00
_cell.angle_gamma   90.00
#
_symmetry.space_group_name_H-M   'P 1'
#
loop_
_entity.id
_entity.type
_entity.pdbx_description
1 polymer ?
#
loop_
_entity_poly.entity_id
_entity_poly.type
_entity_poly.pdbx_seq_one_letter_code
_entity_poly.pdbx_strand_id
1 'polypeptide(L)'
;MRTSPVCGGGAVEISREYKICVHQSNRSVLHDRPPTNMADYKEAPLATRPKTLEPAEYFDVSPEYRRAEEERGALRSRLKREYQMKLNNPLRKELIEDPALTRWTYARMEMYNHFRPTPKSSLIAGLIGVAPLFILYYVLKTDRDKREQKIKDGTYKRPYRLSY
;
A
#
# COMPACT_ATOMS: atom_id res chain seq x y z
N MET A 1 -51.01 -51.39 -28.24
CA MET A 1 -52.16 -50.52 -28.57
C MET A 1 -51.62 -49.14 -28.88
N ARG A 2 -51.88 -48.65 -30.10
CA ARG A 2 -51.53 -47.31 -30.56
C ARG A 2 -52.59 -46.33 -30.06
N THR A 3 -52.19 -45.13 -29.65
CA THR A 3 -52.88 -43.88 -30.00
C THR A 3 -51.90 -42.72 -29.81
N SER A 4 -51.67 -41.99 -30.90
CA SER A 4 -51.40 -40.53 -30.86
C SER A 4 -52.74 -39.84 -31.11
N PRO A 5 -52.92 -38.57 -30.70
CA PRO A 5 -52.79 -37.47 -31.68
C PRO A 5 -52.18 -36.16 -31.07
N VAL A 6 -51.29 -35.46 -31.79
CA VAL A 6 -51.47 -34.29 -32.70
C VAL A 6 -51.44 -32.91 -32.01
N CYS A 7 -50.34 -32.22 -32.31
CA CYS A 7 -50.08 -30.80 -32.68
C CYS A 7 -50.92 -29.60 -32.22
N GLY A 8 -50.18 -28.52 -31.91
CA GLY A 8 -50.57 -27.10 -31.99
C GLY A 8 -50.11 -26.35 -30.74
N GLY A 9 -49.09 -25.48 -30.71
CA GLY A 9 -48.72 -24.44 -31.66
C GLY A 9 -49.02 -23.09 -31.00
N GLY A 10 -48.00 -22.37 -30.52
CA GLY A 10 -48.18 -21.04 -29.90
C GLY A 10 -46.93 -20.57 -29.17
N ALA A 11 -46.21 -19.66 -29.81
CA ALA A 11 -44.90 -19.13 -29.43
C ALA A 11 -44.98 -17.89 -28.52
N VAL A 12 -43.78 -17.43 -28.15
CA VAL A 12 -43.40 -16.06 -27.75
C VAL A 12 -43.42 -15.76 -26.24
N GLU A 13 -42.24 -15.92 -25.65
CA GLU A 13 -41.44 -14.84 -25.03
C GLU A 13 -42.14 -13.88 -24.06
N ILE A 14 -41.60 -13.74 -22.85
CA ILE A 14 -41.10 -12.46 -22.29
C ILE A 14 -40.61 -12.70 -20.84
N SER A 15 -39.32 -12.44 -20.65
CA SER A 15 -38.60 -12.09 -19.42
C SER A 15 -39.47 -11.58 -18.25
N ARG A 16 -39.29 -12.17 -17.07
CA ARG A 16 -39.34 -11.42 -15.81
C ARG A 16 -38.26 -11.91 -14.86
N GLU A 17 -37.33 -11.00 -14.59
CA GLU A 17 -36.35 -11.06 -13.50
C GLU A 17 -37.03 -11.36 -12.16
N TYR A 18 -36.54 -12.35 -11.44
CA TYR A 18 -36.76 -12.48 -9.99
C TYR A 18 -35.43 -12.18 -9.30
N LYS A 19 -35.19 -10.88 -9.10
CA LYS A 19 -34.11 -10.35 -8.28
C LYS A 19 -34.58 -10.41 -6.83
N ILE A 20 -34.20 -11.47 -6.13
CA ILE A 20 -34.43 -11.61 -4.69
C ILE A 20 -33.53 -10.59 -3.98
N CYS A 21 -34.12 -9.47 -3.57
CA CYS A 21 -33.47 -8.51 -2.69
C CYS A 21 -33.40 -9.08 -1.28
N VAL A 22 -32.26 -9.69 -0.92
CA VAL A 22 -31.90 -9.91 0.48
C VAL A 22 -31.52 -8.55 1.05
N HIS A 23 -32.48 -7.90 1.69
CA HIS A 23 -32.27 -6.69 2.47
C HIS A 23 -31.50 -7.07 3.75
N GLN A 24 -30.17 -7.13 3.66
CA GLN A 24 -29.32 -7.40 4.80
C GLN A 24 -29.29 -6.14 5.68
N SER A 25 -30.22 -6.11 6.63
CA SER A 25 -30.30 -5.16 7.74
C SER A 25 -29.01 -5.25 8.58
N ASN A 26 -28.04 -4.38 8.30
CA ASN A 26 -26.91 -4.10 9.18
C ASN A 26 -27.43 -3.44 10.47
N ARG A 27 -27.88 -4.26 11.43
CA ARG A 27 -28.15 -3.82 12.79
C ARG A 27 -26.82 -3.82 13.54
N SER A 28 -26.10 -2.70 13.50
CA SER A 28 -25.00 -2.44 14.41
C SER A 28 -25.55 -2.46 15.84
N VAL A 29 -25.13 -3.44 16.62
CA VAL A 29 -25.37 -3.52 18.05
C VAL A 29 -24.68 -2.32 18.68
N LEU A 30 -25.49 -1.32 19.05
CA LEU A 30 -25.08 -0.12 19.76
C LEU A 30 -24.76 -0.54 21.20
N HIS A 31 -23.48 -0.77 21.50
CA HIS A 31 -23.02 -0.66 22.87
C HIS A 31 -23.09 0.83 23.23
N ASP A 32 -23.96 1.20 24.17
CA ASP A 32 -24.07 2.56 24.66
C ASP A 32 -22.71 3.01 25.22
N ARG A 33 -22.03 3.87 24.45
CA ARG A 33 -20.78 4.51 24.85
C ARG A 33 -21.12 5.56 25.93
N PRO A 34 -20.42 5.58 27.09
CA PRO A 34 -20.56 6.69 28.02
C PRO A 34 -20.15 8.02 27.33
N PRO A 35 -20.79 9.16 27.64
CA PRO A 35 -20.51 10.43 26.97
C PRO A 35 -19.07 10.89 27.27
N THR A 36 -18.22 10.90 26.25
CA THR A 36 -16.82 11.32 26.35
C THR A 36 -16.68 12.82 26.08
N ASN A 37 -16.50 13.63 27.13
CA ASN A 37 -16.06 15.03 27.04
C ASN A 37 -14.54 15.15 26.79
N MET A 38 -13.98 14.27 25.96
CA MET A 38 -12.58 14.29 25.50
C MET A 38 -12.61 14.06 24.00
N ALA A 39 -11.99 14.93 23.19
CA ALA A 39 -12.02 14.80 21.73
C ALA A 39 -11.50 13.43 21.28
N ASP A 40 -12.33 12.65 20.59
CA ASP A 40 -11.97 11.32 20.07
C ASP A 40 -10.75 11.41 19.12
N TYR A 41 -9.69 10.63 19.40
CA TYR A 41 -8.48 10.61 18.58
C TYR A 41 -8.73 9.98 17.21
N LYS A 42 -8.46 10.74 16.15
CA LYS A 42 -8.50 10.30 14.75
C LYS A 42 -7.10 9.91 14.29
N GLU A 43 -6.96 8.65 13.91
CA GLU A 43 -5.73 8.12 13.33
C GLU A 43 -5.48 8.71 11.93
N ALA A 44 -4.20 8.89 11.61
CA ALA A 44 -3.74 9.30 10.28
C ALA A 44 -2.63 8.35 9.81
N PRO A 45 -2.34 8.24 8.50
CA PRO A 45 -1.31 7.33 7.99
C PRO A 45 0.08 7.51 8.61
N LEU A 46 0.39 8.72 9.09
CA LEU A 46 1.64 9.07 9.76
C LEU A 46 1.51 9.25 11.28
N ALA A 47 0.29 9.17 11.83
CA ALA A 47 0.01 9.30 13.25
C ALA A 47 -0.91 8.16 13.70
N THR A 48 -0.29 7.10 14.21
CA THR A 48 -1.00 5.93 14.73
C THR A 48 -1.56 6.22 16.12
N ARG A 49 -2.70 5.58 16.44
CA ARG A 49 -3.32 5.68 17.76
C ARG A 49 -2.36 5.18 18.85
N PRO A 50 -2.17 5.92 19.96
CA PRO A 50 -1.37 5.44 21.08
C PRO A 50 -2.03 4.20 21.70
N LYS A 51 -1.20 3.26 22.15
CA LYS A 51 -1.64 1.98 22.72
C LYS A 51 -2.65 2.14 23.87
N THR A 52 -2.40 3.07 24.77
CA THR A 52 -3.29 3.37 25.92
C THR A 52 -4.71 3.79 25.55
N LEU A 53 -4.93 4.29 24.33
CA LEU A 53 -6.24 4.70 23.83
C LEU A 53 -6.91 3.63 22.97
N GLU A 54 -6.21 2.52 22.70
CA GLU A 54 -6.67 1.40 21.90
C GLU A 54 -7.61 0.53 22.74
N PRO A 55 -8.91 0.41 22.40
CA PRO A 55 -9.86 -0.33 23.22
C PRO A 55 -9.59 -1.84 23.27
N ALA A 56 -9.02 -2.44 22.22
CA ALA A 56 -8.79 -3.88 22.16
C ALA A 56 -7.70 -4.36 23.12
N GLU A 57 -6.77 -3.48 23.54
CA GLU A 57 -5.76 -3.78 24.55
C GLU A 57 -6.38 -4.14 25.92
N TYR A 58 -7.54 -3.55 26.26
CA TYR A 58 -8.16 -3.73 27.58
C TYR A 58 -9.48 -4.52 27.55
N PHE A 59 -10.36 -4.26 26.58
CA PHE A 59 -11.74 -4.77 26.63
C PHE A 59 -11.96 -6.08 25.85
N ASP A 60 -11.19 -6.33 24.78
CA ASP A 60 -11.45 -7.45 23.84
C ASP A 60 -10.35 -8.53 23.84
N VAL A 61 -9.75 -8.80 25.01
CA VAL A 61 -8.67 -9.78 25.15
C VAL A 61 -9.21 -11.22 25.12
N SER A 62 -9.43 -11.72 23.91
CA SER A 62 -9.83 -13.13 23.67
C SER A 62 -8.75 -14.13 24.13
N PRO A 63 -9.12 -15.38 24.47
CA PRO A 63 -8.12 -16.40 24.84
C PRO A 63 -7.13 -16.71 23.71
N GLU A 64 -7.57 -16.64 22.44
CA GLU A 64 -6.67 -16.82 21.29
C GLU A 64 -5.66 -15.67 21.16
N TYR A 65 -6.07 -14.43 21.46
CA TYR A 65 -5.14 -13.30 21.50
C TYR A 65 -4.05 -13.49 22.56
N ARG A 66 -4.41 -13.99 23.75
CA ARG A 66 -3.43 -14.30 24.81
C ARG A 66 -2.41 -15.34 24.37
N ARG A 67 -2.88 -16.42 23.73
CA ARG A 67 -1.99 -17.45 23.16
C ARG A 67 -1.05 -16.88 22.11
N ALA A 68 -1.55 -16.05 21.19
CA ALA A 68 -0.72 -15.41 20.18
C ALA A 68 0.34 -14.47 20.81
N GLU A 69 0.01 -13.76 21.89
CA GLU A 69 0.97 -12.90 22.59
C GLU A 69 2.01 -13.71 23.38
N GLU A 70 1.60 -14.83 23.99
CA GLU A 70 2.51 -15.79 24.62
C GLU A 70 3.48 -16.41 23.59
N GLU A 71 2.98 -16.79 22.41
CA GLU A 71 3.79 -17.30 21.30
C GLU A 71 4.79 -16.24 20.80
N ARG A 72 4.35 -14.99 20.60
CA ARG A 72 5.23 -13.86 20.23
C ARG A 72 6.29 -13.61 21.31
N GLY A 73 5.90 -13.66 22.58
CA GLY A 73 6.80 -13.53 23.73
C GLY A 73 7.82 -14.65 23.80
N ALA A 74 7.41 -15.90 23.56
CA ALA A 74 8.27 -17.07 23.49
C ALA A 74 9.27 -16.99 22.33
N LEU A 75 8.82 -16.56 21.15
CA LEU A 75 9.70 -16.33 20.00
C LEU A 75 10.73 -15.22 20.29
N ARG A 76 10.28 -14.10 20.86
CA ARG A 76 11.16 -12.97 21.22
C ARG A 76 12.20 -13.38 22.26
N SER A 77 11.81 -14.12 23.29
CA SER A 77 12.74 -14.57 24.33
C SER A 77 13.75 -15.58 23.79
N ARG A 78 13.33 -16.51 22.90
CA ARG A 78 14.21 -17.44 22.21
C ARG A 78 15.27 -16.72 21.38
N LEU A 79 14.85 -15.81 20.49
CA LEU A 79 15.77 -15.05 19.63
C LEU A 79 16.73 -14.17 20.45
N LYS A 80 16.24 -13.54 21.52
CA LYS A 80 17.08 -12.76 22.43
C LYS A 80 18.13 -13.63 23.11
N ARG A 81 17.75 -14.82 23.59
CA ARG A 81 18.68 -15.78 24.20
C ARG A 81 19.76 -16.22 23.22
N GLU A 82 19.38 -16.58 21.99
CA GLU A 82 20.34 -16.96 20.94
C GLU A 82 21.35 -15.84 20.66
N TYR A 83 20.89 -14.60 20.55
CA TYR A 83 21.76 -13.43 20.36
C TYR A 83 22.70 -13.21 21.55
N GLN A 84 22.18 -13.26 22.78
CA GLN A 84 22.98 -13.08 24.00
C GLN A 84 24.06 -14.16 24.15
N MET A 85 23.76 -15.41 23.80
CA MET A 85 24.75 -16.51 23.83
C MET A 85 25.92 -16.25 22.87
N LYS A 86 25.63 -15.75 21.66
CA LYS A 86 26.67 -15.37 20.69
C LYS A 86 27.47 -14.16 21.16
N LEU A 87 26.80 -13.16 21.74
CA LEU A 87 27.42 -11.92 22.19
C LEU A 87 28.37 -12.15 23.37
N ASN A 88 27.97 -12.97 24.33
CA ASN A 88 28.70 -13.21 25.59
C ASN A 88 29.85 -14.23 25.45
N ASN A 89 30.10 -14.78 24.25
CA ASN A 89 31.23 -15.70 24.03
C ASN A 89 32.57 -14.93 24.02
N PRO A 90 33.50 -15.19 24.96
CA PRO A 90 34.77 -14.46 25.05
C PRO A 90 35.72 -14.75 23.88
N LEU A 91 35.53 -15.84 23.15
CA LEU A 91 36.36 -16.22 22.01
C LEU A 91 35.91 -15.59 20.69
N ARG A 92 34.83 -14.81 20.69
CA ARG A 92 34.26 -14.23 19.47
C ARG A 92 35.16 -13.12 18.92
N LYS A 93 35.59 -13.28 17.66
CA LYS A 93 36.37 -12.27 16.91
C LYS A 93 35.59 -11.58 15.79
N GLU A 94 34.48 -12.17 15.35
CA GLU A 94 33.72 -11.74 14.17
C GLU A 94 32.41 -11.03 14.52
N LEU A 95 31.85 -10.31 13.55
CA LEU A 95 30.54 -9.67 13.65
C LEU A 95 29.43 -10.73 13.68
N ILE A 96 28.40 -10.51 14.51
CA ILE A 96 27.24 -11.40 14.57
C ILE A 96 26.34 -11.10 13.38
N GLU A 97 26.19 -12.06 12.47
CA GLU A 97 25.25 -11.96 11.36
C GLU A 97 23.81 -12.16 11.85
N ASP A 98 22.93 -11.22 11.50
CA ASP A 98 21.49 -11.32 11.75
C ASP A 98 20.78 -11.81 10.47
N PRO A 99 20.22 -13.03 10.46
CA PRO A 99 19.50 -13.54 9.29
C PRO A 99 18.27 -12.70 8.95
N ALA A 100 17.68 -11.97 9.91
CA ALA A 100 16.56 -11.07 9.62
C ALA A 100 17.01 -9.88 8.76
N LEU A 101 18.18 -9.30 9.06
CA LEU A 101 18.75 -8.21 8.27
C LEU A 101 19.11 -8.70 6.87
N THR A 102 19.75 -9.85 6.74
CA THR A 102 20.11 -10.43 5.42
C THR A 102 18.88 -10.72 4.58
N ARG A 103 17.79 -11.22 5.17
CA ARG A 103 16.52 -11.43 4.46
C ARG A 103 15.86 -10.11 4.06
N TRP A 104 15.93 -9.09 4.92
CA TRP A 104 15.39 -7.77 4.61
C TRP A 104 16.14 -7.08 3.46
N THR A 105 17.48 -7.13 3.48
CA THR A 105 18.28 -6.61 2.37
C THR A 105 18.00 -7.39 1.09
N TYR A 106 17.97 -8.72 1.17
CA TYR A 106 17.64 -9.57 0.04
C TYR A 106 16.27 -9.23 -0.57
N ALA A 107 15.22 -9.10 0.25
CA ALA A 107 13.88 -8.74 -0.22
C ALA A 107 13.82 -7.38 -0.94
N ARG A 108 14.69 -6.42 -0.58
CA ARG A 108 14.79 -5.13 -1.29
C ARG A 108 15.52 -5.24 -2.62
N MET A 109 16.45 -6.17 -2.74
CA MET A 109 17.23 -6.39 -3.95
C MET A 109 16.48 -7.28 -4.96
N GLU A 110 15.65 -8.21 -4.46
CA GLU A 110 14.93 -9.19 -5.28
C GLU A 110 13.63 -8.64 -5.91
N MET A 111 13.70 -7.44 -6.50
CA MET A 111 12.52 -6.80 -7.11
C MET A 111 12.14 -7.44 -8.44
N TYR A 112 13.12 -7.90 -9.24
CA TYR A 112 12.85 -8.36 -10.62
C TYR A 112 12.12 -9.70 -10.68
N ASN A 113 12.47 -10.66 -9.81
CA ASN A 113 11.85 -11.99 -9.79
C ASN A 113 10.35 -11.95 -9.45
N HIS A 114 9.95 -10.99 -8.63
CA HIS A 114 8.56 -10.81 -8.18
C HIS A 114 7.78 -9.78 -9.00
N PHE A 115 8.44 -9.10 -9.96
CA PHE A 115 7.81 -8.09 -10.78
C PHE A 115 6.87 -8.73 -11.81
N ARG A 116 5.62 -8.27 -11.83
CA ARG A 116 4.62 -8.65 -12.83
C ARG A 116 4.30 -7.43 -13.69
N PRO A 117 4.54 -7.46 -15.02
CA PRO A 117 4.19 -6.35 -15.90
C PRO A 117 2.67 -6.25 -16.02
N THR A 118 2.06 -5.40 -15.18
CA THR A 118 0.63 -5.08 -15.21
C THR A 118 0.38 -3.73 -15.87
N PRO A 119 -0.80 -3.46 -16.44
CA PRO A 119 -1.08 -2.15 -17.04
C PRO A 119 -0.93 -1.00 -16.04
N LYS A 120 -1.31 -1.19 -14.77
CA LYS A 120 -1.16 -0.19 -13.71
C LYS A 120 0.31 0.13 -13.41
N SER A 121 1.17 -0.90 -13.30
CA SER A 121 2.61 -0.70 -13.07
C SER A 121 3.27 -0.01 -14.26
N SER A 122 2.88 -0.36 -15.49
CA SER A 122 3.40 0.29 -16.71
C SER A 122 2.99 1.76 -16.80
N LEU A 123 1.75 2.10 -16.42
CA LEU A 123 1.29 3.49 -16.37
C LEU A 123 2.07 4.32 -15.34
N ILE A 124 2.27 3.79 -14.13
CA ILE A 124 3.06 4.45 -13.08
C ILE A 124 4.51 4.64 -13.54
N ALA A 125 5.12 3.61 -14.13
CA ALA A 125 6.48 3.69 -14.66
C ALA A 125 6.62 4.72 -15.78
N GLY A 126 5.65 4.78 -16.70
CA GLY A 126 5.62 5.79 -17.76
C GLY A 126 5.46 7.21 -17.21
N LEU A 127 4.54 7.42 -16.27
CA LEU A 127 4.33 8.73 -15.65
C LEU A 127 5.55 9.20 -14.84
N ILE A 128 6.19 8.31 -14.07
CA ILE A 128 7.32 8.70 -13.22
C ILE A 128 8.63 8.75 -14.02
N GLY A 129 8.82 7.85 -14.99
CA GLY A 129 10.06 7.78 -15.77
C GLY A 129 10.08 8.72 -16.97
N VAL A 130 9.00 8.75 -17.75
CA VAL A 130 8.98 9.42 -19.06
C VAL A 130 8.44 10.84 -18.97
N ALA A 131 7.41 11.10 -18.15
CA ALA A 131 6.85 12.45 -18.01
C ALA A 131 7.86 13.52 -17.57
N PRO A 132 8.76 13.31 -16.58
CA PRO A 132 9.72 14.35 -16.21
C PRO A 132 10.69 14.69 -17.35
N LEU A 133 11.03 13.75 -18.23
CA LEU A 133 11.86 14.03 -19.39
C LEU A 133 11.16 14.97 -20.37
N PHE A 134 9.87 14.76 -20.64
CA PHE A 134 9.08 15.65 -21.49
C PHE A 134 8.88 17.03 -20.85
N ILE A 135 8.65 17.08 -19.54
CA ILE A 135 8.53 18.34 -18.80
C ILE A 135 9.84 19.13 -18.91
N LEU A 136 10.97 18.49 -18.60
CA LEU A 136 12.28 19.14 -18.69
C LEU A 136 12.61 19.56 -20.13
N TYR A 137 12.30 18.72 -21.11
CA TYR A 137 12.44 19.07 -22.52
C TYR A 137 11.69 20.35 -22.86
N TYR A 138 10.41 20.44 -22.49
CA TYR A 138 9.58 21.59 -22.83
C TYR A 138 10.04 22.87 -22.10
N VAL A 139 10.36 22.77 -20.82
CA VAL A 139 10.87 23.90 -20.03
C VAL A 139 12.19 24.42 -20.61
N LEU A 140 13.16 23.53 -20.86
CA LEU A 140 14.44 23.91 -21.42
C LEU A 140 14.31 24.42 -22.86
N LYS A 141 13.45 23.80 -23.68
CA LYS A 141 13.24 24.22 -25.06
C LYS A 141 12.63 25.62 -25.12
N THR A 142 11.57 25.88 -24.36
CA THR A 142 10.92 27.19 -24.34
C THR A 142 11.83 28.29 -23.78
N ASP A 143 12.64 28.00 -22.75
CA ASP A 143 13.60 28.97 -22.24
C ASP A 143 14.71 29.29 -23.25
N ARG A 144 15.24 28.27 -23.93
CA ARG A 144 16.23 28.44 -25.00
C ARG A 144 15.69 29.27 -26.15
N ASP A 145 14.50 28.96 -26.64
CA ASP A 145 13.89 29.66 -27.78
C ASP A 145 13.60 31.13 -27.41
N LYS A 146 13.07 31.40 -26.21
CA LYS A 146 12.86 32.76 -25.70
C LYS A 146 14.18 33.53 -25.58
N ARG A 147 15.24 32.87 -25.13
CA ARG A 147 16.57 33.49 -25.02
C ARG A 147 17.16 33.82 -26.38
N GLU A 148 17.02 32.92 -27.36
CA GLU A 148 17.45 33.14 -28.74
C GLU A 148 16.67 34.29 -29.41
N GLN A 149 15.35 34.38 -29.19
CA GLN A 149 14.54 35.50 -29.65
C GLN A 149 15.04 36.83 -29.08
N LYS A 150 15.23 36.93 -27.76
CA LYS A 150 15.76 38.15 -27.12
C LYS A 150 17.14 38.57 -27.65
N ILE A 151 17.97 37.60 -28.05
CA ILE A 151 19.28 37.86 -28.67
C ILE A 151 19.09 38.46 -30.08
N LYS A 152 18.18 37.89 -30.89
CA LYS A 152 17.87 38.40 -32.24
C LYS A 152 17.27 39.81 -32.20
N ASP A 153 16.39 40.06 -31.23
CA ASP A 153 15.72 41.35 -31.04
C ASP A 153 16.64 42.42 -30.41
N GLY A 154 17.91 42.10 -30.13
CA GLY A 154 18.87 43.01 -29.49
C GLY A 154 18.52 43.42 -28.05
N THR A 155 17.44 42.86 -27.49
CA THR A 155 16.92 43.23 -26.16
C THR A 155 17.67 42.49 -25.03
N TYR A 156 18.43 41.46 -25.37
CA TYR A 156 19.15 40.64 -24.41
C TYR A 156 20.46 41.28 -23.92
N LYS A 157 20.41 41.90 -22.72
CA LYS A 157 21.57 42.57 -22.10
C LYS A 157 22.41 41.60 -21.25
N ARG A 158 23.74 41.57 -21.46
CA ARG A 158 24.72 40.84 -20.63
C ARG A 158 25.95 41.70 -20.33
N PRO A 159 25.88 42.66 -19.38
CA PRO A 159 26.92 43.67 -19.18
C PRO A 159 28.27 43.13 -18.68
N TYR A 160 28.28 42.02 -17.93
CA TYR A 160 29.51 41.50 -17.28
C TYR A 160 29.91 40.10 -17.76
N ARG A 161 29.50 39.68 -18.95
CA ARG A 161 29.79 38.34 -19.45
C ARG A 161 31.16 38.29 -20.15
N LEU A 162 32.13 37.65 -19.51
CA LEU A 162 33.51 37.48 -20.01
C LEU A 162 33.77 36.10 -20.63
N SER A 163 32.92 35.09 -20.38
CA SER A 163 33.04 33.73 -20.90
C SER A 163 31.67 33.16 -21.35
N TYR A 164 31.68 31.98 -22.00
CA TYR A 164 30.46 31.35 -22.51
C TYR A 164 29.58 30.78 -21.41
#